data_AF-A0A3P6SYS1-F1
#
_entry.id   AF-A0A3P6SYS1-F1
#
_cell.length_a   1.000
_cell.length_b   1.000
_cell.length_c   1.000
_cell.angle_alpha   90.00
_cell.angle_beta   90.00
_cell.angle_gamma   90.00
#
_symmetry.space_group_name_H-M   'P 1'
#
loop_
_entity.id
_entity.type
_entity.pdbx_description
1 polymer ?
#
loop_
_entity_poly.entity_id
_entity_poly.type
_entity_poly.pdbx_seq_one_letter_code
_entity_poly.pdbx_strand_id
1 'polypeptide(L)'
;MHLGVYLALVATACYALDRNVGYLMSRDLNDAANGRLRCYVGIVTTYNNTSIGTEVFCDGSCGSISTQAGGYNFTTYNCFPTSFCDMANLTNTCAQIYVDRDLSGCCCNTDNCNVQGTNINTTIPIAPPEEPIACYSGISINNVTTAGSE
;
A
#
# COMPACT_ATOMS: atom_id res chain seq x y z
N MET A 1 -2.54 8.71 -38.06
CA MET A 1 -1.28 7.95 -38.25
C MET A 1 -0.82 7.54 -36.86
N HIS A 2 -0.80 6.22 -36.64
CA HIS A 2 -0.64 5.52 -35.37
C HIS A 2 0.67 5.83 -34.65
N LEU A 3 0.61 5.96 -33.32
CA LEU A 3 1.67 5.59 -32.37
C LEU A 3 0.92 5.29 -31.05
N GLY A 4 0.44 4.07 -30.84
CA GLY A 4 1.27 3.00 -30.30
C GLY A 4 0.92 2.82 -28.82
N VAL A 5 -0.35 2.52 -28.54
CA VAL A 5 -0.81 2.08 -27.22
C VAL A 5 -0.18 0.71 -26.99
N TYR A 6 1.03 0.71 -26.42
CA TYR A 6 1.62 -0.50 -25.88
C TYR A 6 0.85 -0.85 -24.62
N LEU A 7 -0.05 -1.82 -24.77
CA LEU A 7 -0.52 -2.67 -23.69
C LEU A 7 0.71 -3.22 -22.98
N ALA A 8 1.17 -2.55 -21.92
CA ALA A 8 1.94 -3.22 -20.90
C ALA A 8 0.95 -4.16 -20.21
N LEU A 9 1.10 -5.46 -20.48
CA LEU A 9 0.57 -6.51 -19.63
C LEU A 9 1.11 -6.28 -18.21
N VAL A 10 0.39 -5.51 -17.38
CA VAL A 10 0.64 -5.41 -15.93
C VAL A 10 0.02 -6.63 -15.24
N ALA A 11 0.22 -7.82 -15.81
CA ALA A 11 -0.20 -9.10 -15.26
C ALA A 11 1.00 -10.01 -14.93
N THR A 12 2.23 -9.51 -15.05
CA THR A 12 3.46 -10.30 -14.85
C THR A 12 4.51 -9.62 -13.99
N ALA A 13 4.15 -8.64 -13.17
CA ALA A 13 5.09 -8.08 -12.18
C ALA A 13 5.14 -8.87 -10.85
N CYS A 14 4.43 -10.00 -10.74
CA CYS A 14 4.72 -11.00 -9.70
C CYS A 14 5.88 -11.86 -10.20
N TYR A 15 7.09 -11.29 -10.22
CA TYR A 15 8.29 -12.09 -10.39
C TYR A 15 8.71 -12.61 -9.02
N ALA A 16 8.83 -13.93 -8.89
CA ALA A 16 9.58 -14.56 -7.81
C ALA A 16 11.08 -14.24 -8.00
N LEU A 17 11.47 -12.99 -7.77
CA LEU A 17 12.84 -12.50 -7.88
C LEU A 17 13.22 -11.77 -6.60
N ASP A 18 13.65 -12.54 -5.62
CA ASP A 18 14.97 -12.45 -4.97
C ASP A 18 14.94 -13.31 -3.69
N ARG A 19 16.03 -14.02 -3.40
CA ARG A 19 16.12 -14.87 -2.19
C ARG A 19 16.13 -14.06 -0.89
N ASN A 20 16.13 -12.72 -0.97
CA ASN A 20 15.93 -11.82 0.15
C ASN A 20 14.52 -11.19 0.23
N VAL A 21 13.62 -11.39 -0.75
CA VAL A 21 12.19 -10.95 -0.64
C VAL A 21 11.29 -12.04 -0.03
N GLY A 22 11.85 -13.22 0.23
CA GLY A 22 11.13 -14.40 0.74
C GLY A 22 10.76 -14.34 2.23
N TYR A 23 10.85 -13.19 2.90
CA TYR A 23 10.60 -13.08 4.34
C TYR A 23 9.49 -12.10 4.76
N LEU A 24 8.83 -11.41 3.83
CA LEU A 24 7.89 -10.35 4.18
C LEU A 24 6.49 -10.83 4.66
N MET A 25 6.23 -12.13 4.72
CA MET A 25 4.94 -12.66 5.21
C MET A 25 5.04 -13.91 6.09
N SER A 26 6.22 -14.25 6.58
CA SER A 26 6.23 -15.06 7.81
C SER A 26 5.86 -14.09 8.93
N ARG A 27 4.83 -14.39 9.73
CA ARG A 27 4.67 -13.75 11.05
C ARG A 27 5.96 -14.04 11.82
N ASP A 28 6.97 -13.21 11.65
CA ASP A 28 8.18 -13.30 12.44
C ASP A 28 7.73 -12.99 13.88
N LEU A 29 7.88 -13.97 14.76
CA LEU A 29 7.46 -13.83 16.15
C LEU A 29 8.21 -12.67 16.83
N ASN A 30 9.37 -12.27 16.30
CA ASN A 30 10.13 -11.12 16.76
C ASN A 30 9.47 -9.79 16.36
N ASP A 31 8.80 -9.68 15.21
CA ASP A 31 8.06 -8.46 14.83
C ASP A 31 6.85 -8.22 15.75
N ALA A 32 6.12 -9.29 16.05
CA ALA A 32 5.03 -9.26 17.02
C ALA A 32 5.54 -9.01 18.45
N ALA A 33 6.71 -9.52 18.82
CA ALA A 33 7.33 -9.30 20.13
C ALA A 33 7.96 -7.90 20.28
N ASN A 34 8.39 -7.28 19.18
CA ASN A 34 8.95 -5.93 19.16
C ASN A 34 7.87 -4.83 19.10
N GLY A 35 6.59 -5.20 19.00
CA GLY A 35 5.49 -4.24 18.92
C GLY A 35 5.48 -3.43 17.63
N ARG A 36 5.91 -4.02 16.50
CA ARG A 36 5.84 -3.35 15.19
C ARG A 36 4.39 -3.00 14.84
N LEU A 37 4.24 -1.85 14.21
CA LEU A 37 2.97 -1.29 13.79
C LEU A 37 2.30 -2.22 12.77
N ARG A 38 1.03 -2.56 12.98
CA ARG A 38 0.23 -3.30 12.01
C ARG A 38 -0.54 -2.36 11.12
N CYS A 39 -0.47 -2.54 9.82
CA CYS A 39 -1.23 -1.74 8.87
C CYS A 39 -1.92 -2.61 7.86
N TYR A 40 -3.08 -2.16 7.39
CA TYR A 40 -3.69 -2.74 6.21
C TYR A 40 -2.91 -2.28 4.96
N VAL A 41 -2.56 -3.23 4.09
CA VAL A 41 -1.94 -2.99 2.79
C VAL A 41 -2.80 -3.62 1.71
N GLY A 42 -3.13 -2.84 0.68
CA GLY A 42 -4.06 -3.29 -0.34
C GLY A 42 -4.65 -2.16 -1.20
N ILE A 43 -5.66 -2.51 -1.97
CA ILE A 43 -6.40 -1.60 -2.85
C ILE A 43 -7.90 -1.78 -2.68
N VAL A 44 -8.59 -0.65 -2.58
CA VAL A 44 -10.04 -0.56 -2.62
C VAL A 44 -10.44 0.37 -3.75
N THR A 45 -11.38 -0.07 -4.58
CA THR A 45 -11.90 0.73 -5.67
C THR A 45 -13.39 0.52 -5.88
N THR A 46 -14.09 1.58 -6.25
CA THR A 46 -15.49 1.47 -6.69
C THR A 46 -15.61 0.82 -8.07
N TYR A 47 -14.51 0.67 -8.80
CA TYR A 47 -14.47 -0.14 -10.00
C TYR A 47 -14.70 -1.61 -9.64
N ASN A 48 -15.82 -2.17 -10.11
CA ASN A 48 -16.28 -3.53 -9.78
C ASN A 48 -16.39 -3.84 -8.28
N ASN A 49 -16.51 -2.82 -7.41
CA ASN A 49 -16.55 -2.96 -5.95
C ASN A 49 -15.40 -3.84 -5.40
N THR A 50 -14.18 -3.60 -5.89
CA THR A 50 -13.01 -4.41 -5.55
C THR A 50 -12.41 -3.96 -4.21
N SER A 51 -12.13 -4.91 -3.32
CA SER A 51 -11.41 -4.69 -2.07
C SER A 51 -10.49 -5.87 -1.81
N ILE A 52 -9.18 -5.66 -1.98
CA ILE A 52 -8.17 -6.71 -1.87
C ILE A 52 -7.02 -6.17 -1.02
N GLY A 53 -6.65 -6.89 0.03
CA GLY A 53 -5.54 -6.51 0.90
C GLY A 53 -5.45 -7.38 2.13
N THR A 54 -4.41 -7.14 2.92
CA THR A 54 -4.08 -7.88 4.14
C THR A 54 -3.52 -6.95 5.20
N GLU A 55 -3.56 -7.39 6.45
CA GLU A 55 -2.74 -6.79 7.50
C GLU A 55 -1.29 -7.28 7.34
N VAL A 56 -0.33 -6.37 7.51
CA VAL A 56 1.11 -6.64 7.58
C VAL A 56 1.73 -5.85 8.73
N PHE A 57 2.94 -6.24 9.14
CA PHE A 57 3.78 -5.40 10.00
C PHE A 57 4.55 -4.40 9.13
N CYS A 58 4.67 -3.15 9.60
CA CYS A 58 5.42 -2.10 8.92
C CYS A 58 6.59 -1.61 9.77
N ASP A 59 7.71 -1.25 9.13
CA ASP A 59 8.74 -0.37 9.68
C ASP A 59 8.55 1.06 9.14
N GLY A 60 7.55 1.75 9.69
CA GLY A 60 7.12 3.04 9.17
C GLY A 60 5.79 3.51 9.77
N SER A 61 4.99 4.21 8.96
CA SER A 61 3.62 4.62 9.31
C SER A 61 2.61 3.92 8.42
N CYS A 62 1.43 3.63 8.94
CA CYS A 62 0.32 3.24 8.08
C CYS A 62 -0.10 4.44 7.25
N GLY A 63 -0.50 4.21 6.01
CA GLY A 63 -1.09 5.28 5.22
C GLY A 63 -2.00 4.82 4.12
N SER A 64 -2.60 5.82 3.48
CA SER A 64 -3.45 5.63 2.31
C SER A 64 -3.25 6.77 1.31
N ILE A 65 -3.42 6.45 0.01
CA ILE A 65 -3.47 7.42 -1.08
C ILE A 65 -4.75 7.17 -1.85
N SER A 66 -5.56 8.21 -2.02
CA SER A 66 -6.84 8.19 -2.72
C SER A 66 -6.83 9.12 -3.92
N THR A 67 -7.46 8.69 -5.00
CA THR A 67 -7.68 9.50 -6.21
C THR A 67 -8.96 9.09 -6.92
N GLN A 68 -9.38 9.91 -7.89
CA GLN A 68 -10.51 9.59 -8.77
C GLN A 68 -10.03 9.52 -10.22
N ALA A 69 -10.30 8.40 -10.88
CA ALA A 69 -9.97 8.19 -12.29
C ALA A 69 -11.17 7.55 -13.00
N GLY A 70 -11.60 8.16 -14.11
CA GLY A 70 -12.72 7.63 -14.90
C GLY A 70 -14.05 7.53 -14.16
N GLY A 71 -14.28 8.38 -13.14
CA GLY A 71 -15.48 8.36 -12.30
C GLY A 71 -15.47 7.31 -11.18
N TYR A 72 -14.37 6.57 -11.03
CA TYR A 72 -14.18 5.60 -9.96
C TYR A 72 -13.18 6.13 -8.94
N ASN A 73 -13.44 5.86 -7.66
CA ASN A 73 -12.51 6.19 -6.59
C ASN A 73 -11.56 5.01 -6.39
N PHE A 74 -10.27 5.31 -6.29
CA PHE A 74 -9.22 4.35 -6.01
C PHE A 74 -8.52 4.78 -4.73
N THR A 75 -8.42 3.87 -3.76
CA THR A 75 -7.66 4.05 -2.55
C THR A 75 -6.69 2.90 -2.40
N THR A 76 -5.40 3.23 -2.30
CA THR A 76 -4.35 2.28 -1.96
C THR A 76 -3.95 2.49 -0.51
N TYR A 77 -3.66 1.40 0.17
CA TYR A 77 -3.21 1.37 1.55
C TYR A 77 -1.81 0.75 1.57
N ASN A 78 -0.87 1.41 2.24
CA ASN A 78 0.53 1.01 2.23
C ASN A 78 1.19 1.34 3.57
N CYS A 79 2.32 0.69 3.82
CA CYS A 79 3.31 1.14 4.78
C CYS A 79 4.12 2.26 4.12
N PHE A 80 4.12 3.47 4.69
CA PHE A 80 4.95 4.57 4.22
C PHE A 80 6.17 4.78 5.12
N PRO A 81 7.34 5.10 4.54
CA PRO A 81 8.46 5.59 5.33
C PRO A 81 8.03 6.82 6.12
N THR A 82 8.46 6.93 7.38
CA THR A 82 8.18 8.11 8.22
C THR A 82 8.66 9.40 7.55
N SER A 83 9.80 9.36 6.88
CA SER A 83 10.36 10.48 6.11
C SER A 83 9.45 10.95 4.98
N PHE A 84 8.70 10.04 4.33
CA PHE A 84 7.70 10.41 3.33
C PHE A 84 6.53 11.15 3.98
N CYS A 85 6.00 10.62 5.09
CA CYS A 85 4.90 11.25 5.83
C CYS A 85 5.27 12.64 6.35
N ASP A 86 6.51 12.81 6.83
CA ASP A 86 7.02 14.10 7.28
C ASP A 86 7.18 15.09 6.12
N MET A 87 7.81 14.66 5.02
CA MET A 87 8.02 15.50 3.83
C MET A 87 6.71 15.92 3.18
N ALA A 88 5.72 15.03 3.15
CA ALA A 88 4.39 15.31 2.62
C ALA A 88 3.49 16.05 3.63
N ASN A 89 3.95 16.29 4.86
CA ASN A 89 3.20 16.90 5.96
C ASN A 89 1.88 16.16 6.26
N LEU A 90 1.96 14.82 6.27
CA LEU A 90 0.85 13.88 6.48
C LEU A 90 0.91 13.16 7.83
N THR A 91 1.88 13.47 8.69
CA THR A 91 2.07 12.80 9.98
C THR A 91 0.84 12.92 10.87
N ASN A 92 0.14 11.80 11.08
CA ASN A 92 -1.14 11.71 11.81
C ASN A 92 -2.24 12.64 11.26
N THR A 93 -2.23 12.89 9.96
CA THR A 93 -3.23 13.73 9.29
C THR A 93 -3.48 13.27 7.86
N CYS A 94 -4.55 13.80 7.28
CA CYS A 94 -4.90 13.61 5.88
C CYS A 94 -4.89 14.96 5.17
N ALA A 95 -4.25 15.03 4.01
CA ALA A 95 -4.22 16.24 3.21
C ALA A 95 -4.12 15.91 1.71
N GLN A 96 -4.43 16.91 0.89
CA GLN A 96 -4.10 16.86 -0.53
C GLN A 96 -2.58 16.91 -0.67
N ILE A 97 -2.03 15.98 -1.46
CA ILE A 97 -0.59 15.90 -1.67
C ILE A 97 -0.16 17.14 -2.47
N TYR A 98 0.83 17.88 -1.97
CA TYR A 98 1.20 19.16 -2.58
C TYR A 98 1.71 19.00 -4.03
N VAL A 99 2.38 17.89 -4.31
CA VAL A 99 2.94 17.59 -5.64
C VAL A 99 1.89 17.17 -6.67
N ASP A 100 0.71 16.72 -6.22
CA ASP A 100 -0.40 16.31 -7.09
C ASP A 100 -1.75 16.55 -6.40
N ARG A 101 -2.49 17.55 -6.89
CA ARG A 101 -3.74 18.03 -6.28
C ARG A 101 -4.93 17.12 -6.56
N ASP A 102 -4.74 16.06 -7.35
CA ASP A 102 -5.74 15.03 -7.59
C ASP A 102 -5.53 13.81 -6.66
N LEU A 103 -4.52 13.87 -5.79
CA LEU A 103 -4.21 12.85 -4.79
C LEU A 103 -4.47 13.36 -3.36
N SER A 104 -5.23 12.59 -2.59
CA SER A 104 -5.34 12.74 -1.14
C SER A 104 -4.50 11.68 -0.44
N GLY A 105 -3.58 12.10 0.43
CA GLY A 105 -2.77 11.19 1.24
C GLY A 105 -3.13 11.26 2.72
N CYS A 106 -2.89 10.17 3.45
CA CYS A 106 -2.97 10.09 4.91
C CYS A 106 -1.79 9.28 5.46
N CYS A 107 -1.24 9.68 6.60
CA CYS A 107 -0.38 8.83 7.42
C CYS A 107 -0.85 8.80 8.88
N CYS A 108 -0.60 7.68 9.56
CA CYS A 108 -0.92 7.52 10.98
C CYS A 108 -0.08 6.40 11.63
N ASN A 109 0.00 6.41 12.95
CA ASN A 109 0.97 5.62 13.72
C ASN A 109 0.35 4.66 14.76
N THR A 110 -0.90 4.25 14.59
CA THR A 110 -1.56 3.23 15.42
C THR A 110 -2.07 2.08 14.58
N ASP A 111 -2.22 0.90 15.18
CA ASP A 111 -2.56 -0.31 14.42
C ASP A 111 -3.84 -0.13 13.59
N ASN A 112 -3.73 -0.45 12.30
CA ASN A 112 -4.80 -0.36 11.30
C ASN A 112 -5.49 1.02 11.24
N CYS A 113 -4.81 2.08 11.67
CA CYS A 113 -5.36 3.43 11.67
C CYS A 113 -5.75 3.91 10.26
N ASN A 114 -5.07 3.40 9.23
CA ASN A 114 -5.29 3.79 7.85
C ASN A 114 -6.63 3.30 7.27
N VAL A 115 -7.32 2.38 7.95
CA VAL A 115 -8.65 1.87 7.54
C VAL A 115 -9.76 2.24 8.53
N GLN A 116 -9.48 3.08 9.53
CA GLN A 116 -10.50 3.52 10.47
C GLN A 116 -11.63 4.28 9.76
N GLY A 117 -12.87 3.96 10.11
CA GLY A 117 -14.06 4.52 9.47
C GLY A 117 -14.43 3.89 8.13
N THR A 118 -13.72 2.84 7.70
CA THR A 118 -14.07 2.04 6.52
C THR A 118 -14.78 0.73 6.90
N ASN A 119 -15.25 -0.01 5.90
CA ASN A 119 -15.86 -1.33 6.07
C ASN A 119 -14.85 -2.49 5.96
N ILE A 120 -13.54 -2.18 5.95
CA ILE A 120 -12.48 -3.17 5.78
C ILE A 120 -12.35 -3.98 7.07
N ASN A 121 -12.46 -5.31 6.94
CA ASN A 121 -12.30 -6.21 8.07
C ASN A 121 -10.83 -6.64 8.20
N THR A 122 -10.13 -6.09 9.20
CA THR A 122 -8.73 -6.44 9.52
C THR A 122 -8.59 -7.59 10.51
N THR A 123 -9.70 -8.12 11.02
CA THR A 123 -9.70 -9.24 11.99
C THR A 123 -9.74 -10.61 11.33
N ILE A 124 -9.93 -10.69 10.01
CA ILE A 124 -9.83 -11.95 9.27
C ILE A 124 -8.35 -12.29 9.13
N PRO A 125 -7.86 -13.38 9.76
CA PRO A 125 -6.50 -13.84 9.53
C PRO A 125 -6.43 -14.31 8.09
N ILE A 126 -5.67 -13.63 7.25
CA ILE A 126 -5.43 -14.12 5.90
C ILE A 126 -4.47 -15.29 6.07
N ALA A 127 -4.94 -16.49 5.74
CA ALA A 127 -4.10 -17.67 5.74
C ALA A 127 -2.87 -17.34 4.87
N PRO A 128 -1.64 -17.57 5.37
CA PRO A 128 -0.47 -17.33 4.56
C PRO A 128 -0.65 -18.14 3.27
N PRO A 129 -0.48 -17.52 2.09
CA PRO A 129 -0.57 -18.25 0.85
C PRO A 129 0.42 -19.43 0.91
N GLU A 130 0.02 -20.57 0.35
CA GLU A 130 0.83 -21.81 0.38
C GLU A 130 2.24 -21.59 -0.21
N GLU A 131 2.39 -20.54 -1.01
CA GLU A 131 3.66 -19.99 -1.49
C GLU A 131 3.75 -18.48 -1.18
N PRO A 132 4.91 -17.93 -0.78
CA PRO A 132 5.07 -16.51 -0.50
C PRO A 132 4.83 -15.68 -1.77
N ILE A 133 3.81 -14.83 -1.74
CA ILE A 133 3.51 -13.87 -2.81
C ILE A 133 4.20 -12.56 -2.46
N ALA A 134 5.24 -12.20 -3.21
CA ALA A 134 5.85 -10.88 -3.15
C ALA A 134 5.14 -9.94 -4.14
N CYS A 135 4.47 -8.92 -3.61
CA CYS A 135 3.93 -7.82 -4.41
C CYS A 135 4.86 -6.62 -4.29
N TYR A 136 5.24 -6.03 -5.41
CA TYR A 136 5.92 -4.73 -5.39
C TYR A 136 5.01 -3.68 -4.74
N SER A 137 5.43 -3.11 -3.61
CA SER A 137 4.80 -1.93 -3.02
C SER A 137 5.67 -0.70 -3.32
N GLY A 138 5.09 0.28 -4.01
CA GLY A 138 5.75 1.52 -4.36
C GLY A 138 4.89 2.37 -5.28
N ILE A 139 5.24 3.65 -5.37
CA ILE A 139 4.56 4.62 -6.24
C ILE A 139 5.53 5.13 -7.31
N SER A 140 5.09 5.16 -8.57
CA SER A 140 5.87 5.76 -9.66
C SER A 140 5.14 7.00 -10.18
N ILE A 141 5.84 8.14 -10.12
CA ILE A 141 5.34 9.44 -10.58
C ILE A 141 6.36 9.99 -11.58
N ASN A 142 5.95 10.25 -12.82
CA ASN A 142 6.83 10.79 -13.87
C ASN A 142 8.16 10.02 -14.04
N ASN A 143 8.08 8.68 -14.01
CA ASN A 143 9.24 7.78 -14.12
C ASN A 143 10.20 7.80 -12.92
N VAL A 144 9.84 8.47 -11.82
CA VAL A 144 10.51 8.39 -10.52
C VAL A 144 9.74 7.41 -9.66
N THR A 145 10.42 6.36 -9.18
CA THR A 145 9.81 5.30 -8.41
C THR A 145 10.29 5.35 -6.95
N THR A 146 9.34 5.44 -6.03
CA THR A 146 9.56 5.38 -4.59
C THR A 146 9.05 4.05 -4.06
N ALA A 147 9.92 3.23 -3.48
CA ALA A 147 9.52 1.99 -2.82
C ALA A 147 8.70 2.29 -1.55
N GLY A 148 7.77 1.40 -1.20
CA GLY A 148 7.14 1.37 0.11
C GLY A 148 8.14 1.03 1.22
N SER A 149 7.78 1.27 2.47
CA SER A 149 8.57 0.77 3.62
C SER A 149 8.09 -0.64 3.98
N GLU A 150 9.02 -1.57 4.18
CA GLU A 150 8.73 -2.97 4.55
C GLU A 150 8.61 -3.18 6.07
#